data_AF-A0A8W8KTN4-F1
#
_entry.id   AF-A0A8W8KTN4-F1
#
_cell.length_a   1.000
_cell.length_b   1.000
_cell.length_c   1.000
_cell.angle_alpha   90.00
_cell.angle_beta   90.00
_cell.angle_gamma   90.00
#
_symmetry.space_group_name_H-M   'P 1'
#
loop_
_entity.id
_entity.type
_entity.pdbx_description
1 polymer ?
#
loop_
_entity_poly.entity_id
_entity_poly.type
_entity_poly.pdbx_seq_one_letter_code
_entity_poly.pdbx_strand_id
1 'polypeptide(L)'
;MSKRRGKTQDRESTKGDIPDTCISDEIPEISDDDSPGTMRKEDPGYLAPLSTESKSWTQQFMLKLTQEIKANPFWNDLKIWILIGTFLAFQLITVVYILNSTENKITNLKSCQKRIANSDESLSCSDCMCIATNGFSSNEFKDVIENQRKDRQKYEEMEKENKAFQIQVSNFQEQVAELEKTLSEYKTKYNDDHVTELFRKNWEKEKDIFTKETEKKERTLIYSLNKVKEDVEENSENVLSQIKYQSQEINELKGKIQPVDDLKVQLENRMNKIEEEKKRLTKDYEALEKNQEVLEEKINSTEERLGGVERQQNFVYKEINDINLYIILFLVVVVIAVIFASQKLLLYRQPSHTADRTVSLEAPSMRSGPNQRVGGQEVSRAELLAKVSSKKVEKGIGVISFHSSTQEFHQNLLRVVPKPYSLPMQTYLIEKQEDLLKVKPYKVTIVFVDFNERNIILENPDTEVGDCRRLTTEIFLSSKCDVFVVYCKDRDSQSLPPNQLYNTKLHSVKQQPILSKLSKENRVFSVNKALLPQQAQLLENCFKLL
;
A
#
# COMPACT_ATOMS: atom_id res chain seq x y z
N MET A 1 -53.50 48.40 36.40
CA MET A 1 -53.69 48.59 34.93
C MET A 1 -52.56 47.84 34.23
N SER A 2 -52.69 46.89 33.30
CA SER A 2 -53.77 46.10 32.71
C SER A 2 -53.05 44.84 32.15
N LYS A 3 -53.17 43.64 32.73
CA LYS A 3 -54.11 42.54 32.40
C LYS A 3 -54.24 42.16 30.91
N ARG A 4 -53.71 40.98 30.56
CA ARG A 4 -54.28 39.92 29.66
C ARG A 4 -53.69 38.58 30.17
N ARG A 5 -54.39 37.63 30.82
CA ARG A 5 -55.53 36.77 30.43
C ARG A 5 -55.36 36.24 29.00
N GLY A 6 -55.26 34.95 28.69
CA GLY A 6 -55.49 33.69 29.42
C GLY A 6 -56.11 32.70 28.44
N LYS A 7 -55.80 31.39 28.54
CA LYS A 7 -56.75 30.27 28.38
C LYS A 7 -56.06 28.91 28.45
N THR A 8 -56.48 28.18 29.47
CA THR A 8 -56.53 26.72 29.62
C THR A 8 -57.42 26.08 28.56
N GLN A 9 -57.10 24.84 28.16
CA GLN A 9 -58.10 23.87 27.74
C GLN A 9 -57.66 22.45 28.13
N ASP A 10 -58.61 21.74 28.74
CA ASP A 10 -58.53 20.43 29.39
C ASP A 10 -58.62 19.23 28.43
N ARG A 11 -58.12 18.09 28.93
CA ARG A 11 -58.63 16.70 28.90
C ARG A 11 -58.98 15.99 27.58
N GLU A 12 -58.33 14.83 27.39
CA GLU A 12 -58.86 13.46 27.23
C GLU A 12 -57.64 12.51 27.23
N SER A 13 -57.39 11.59 28.18
CA SER A 13 -58.12 10.43 28.71
C SER A 13 -58.46 9.36 27.66
N THR A 14 -57.50 8.47 27.36
CA THR A 14 -57.83 7.09 26.96
C THR A 14 -56.84 6.09 27.54
N LYS A 15 -57.36 5.30 28.49
CA LYS A 15 -56.88 3.97 28.88
C LYS A 15 -56.92 3.03 27.68
N GLY A 16 -56.12 1.96 27.70
CA GLY A 16 -56.46 0.74 26.97
C GLY A 16 -55.28 -0.11 26.53
N ASP A 17 -54.90 -1.02 27.43
CA ASP A 17 -54.74 -2.46 27.16
C ASP A 17 -53.49 -3.01 26.44
N ILE A 18 -52.77 -3.78 27.26
CA ILE A 18 -51.84 -4.88 26.95
C ILE A 18 -52.61 -5.99 26.23
N PRO A 19 -51.97 -6.73 25.30
CA PRO A 19 -52.26 -8.15 25.20
C PRO A 19 -50.99 -8.99 25.37
N ASP A 20 -50.99 -9.75 26.46
CA ASP A 20 -50.35 -11.06 26.54
C ASP A 20 -51.11 -12.00 25.60
N THR A 21 -50.40 -12.74 24.75
CA THR A 21 -50.89 -14.05 24.31
C THR A 21 -49.73 -14.91 23.84
N CYS A 22 -49.42 -15.92 24.66
CA CYS A 22 -48.77 -17.15 24.27
C CYS A 22 -49.67 -17.91 23.31
N ILE A 23 -49.13 -18.37 22.17
CA ILE A 23 -49.66 -19.52 21.43
C ILE A 23 -48.45 -20.33 20.93
N SER A 24 -48.27 -21.48 21.56
CA SER A 24 -47.58 -22.66 21.00
C SER A 24 -48.40 -23.19 19.83
N ASP A 25 -47.76 -23.72 18.79
CA ASP A 25 -47.97 -25.10 18.34
C ASP A 25 -47.38 -25.38 16.94
N GLU A 26 -47.07 -26.68 16.77
CA GLU A 26 -46.95 -27.44 15.52
C GLU A 26 -45.61 -27.48 14.78
N ILE A 27 -44.78 -28.41 15.28
CA ILE A 27 -43.86 -29.25 14.52
C ILE A 27 -44.69 -30.25 13.68
N PRO A 28 -44.41 -30.45 12.38
CA PRO A 28 -44.86 -31.63 11.67
C PRO A 28 -43.79 -32.74 11.70
N GLU A 29 -44.12 -33.84 12.39
CA GLU A 29 -43.58 -35.18 12.15
C GLU A 29 -44.23 -35.77 10.87
N ILE A 30 -43.42 -36.18 9.89
CA ILE A 30 -43.76 -37.16 8.83
C ILE A 30 -42.43 -37.85 8.46
N SER A 31 -42.09 -38.97 9.11
CA SER A 31 -42.33 -40.38 8.72
C SER A 31 -41.25 -40.98 7.81
N ASP A 32 -40.56 -41.99 8.35
CA ASP A 32 -39.78 -42.98 7.61
C ASP A 32 -40.71 -43.92 6.83
N ASP A 33 -40.39 -44.23 5.56
CA ASP A 33 -40.47 -45.60 5.01
C ASP A 33 -39.84 -45.73 3.61
N ASP A 34 -38.81 -46.58 3.55
CA ASP A 34 -38.50 -47.63 2.59
C ASP A 34 -38.42 -47.46 1.04
N SER A 35 -37.19 -47.78 0.58
CA SER A 35 -36.86 -48.72 -0.52
C SER A 35 -36.57 -48.21 -1.96
N PRO A 36 -35.75 -48.94 -2.75
CA PRO A 36 -34.58 -48.37 -3.40
C PRO A 36 -34.64 -48.36 -4.95
N GLY A 37 -34.09 -47.30 -5.55
CA GLY A 37 -33.96 -47.14 -7.00
C GLY A 37 -32.50 -47.07 -7.42
N THR A 38 -32.03 -48.14 -8.05
CA THR A 38 -30.75 -48.29 -8.74
C THR A 38 -30.59 -47.27 -9.88
N MET A 39 -29.48 -46.52 -9.92
CA MET A 39 -28.93 -46.03 -11.21
C MET A 39 -27.44 -45.65 -11.14
N ARG A 40 -26.66 -46.45 -11.89
CA ARG A 40 -25.42 -46.15 -12.65
C ARG A 40 -24.36 -45.25 -12.01
N LYS A 41 -23.28 -45.90 -11.53
CA LYS A 41 -21.92 -45.36 -11.57
C LYS A 41 -21.40 -45.43 -13.00
N GLU A 42 -20.92 -44.30 -13.53
CA GLU A 42 -20.11 -44.24 -14.74
C GLU A 42 -18.63 -44.43 -14.37
N ASP A 43 -17.96 -45.34 -15.07
CA ASP A 43 -16.52 -45.60 -15.00
C ASP A 43 -15.73 -44.46 -15.68
N PRO A 44 -14.50 -44.16 -15.22
CA PRO A 44 -13.58 -43.28 -15.92
C PRO A 44 -12.88 -44.02 -17.07
N GLY A 45 -13.09 -43.53 -18.29
CA GLY A 45 -12.49 -44.05 -19.51
C GLY A 45 -10.96 -43.92 -19.55
N TYR A 46 -10.32 -45.04 -19.91
CA TYR A 46 -8.91 -45.17 -20.30
C TYR A 46 -8.59 -44.35 -21.57
N LEU A 47 -7.47 -43.63 -21.55
CA LEU A 47 -6.86 -43.00 -22.73
C LEU A 47 -5.99 -44.02 -23.49
N ALA A 48 -6.23 -44.14 -24.79
CA ALA A 48 -5.41 -44.92 -25.73
C ALA A 48 -4.16 -44.13 -26.21
N PRO A 49 -3.06 -44.80 -26.59
CA PRO A 49 -1.79 -44.14 -26.92
C PRO A 49 -1.75 -43.59 -28.35
N LEU A 50 -1.12 -42.42 -28.51
CA LEU A 50 -0.85 -41.76 -29.79
C LEU A 50 0.13 -42.54 -30.68
N SER A 51 -0.16 -42.50 -31.98
CA SER A 51 0.55 -43.14 -33.08
C SER A 51 1.92 -42.51 -33.40
N THR A 52 2.82 -43.34 -33.92
CA THR A 52 4.26 -43.09 -34.16
C THR A 52 4.60 -42.68 -35.60
N GLU A 53 3.71 -42.00 -36.33
CA GLU A 53 3.92 -41.72 -37.77
C GLU A 53 4.73 -40.45 -38.10
N SER A 54 5.09 -39.59 -37.14
CA SER A 54 5.71 -38.29 -37.48
C SER A 54 7.22 -38.33 -37.82
N LYS A 55 7.91 -39.46 -37.64
CA LYS A 55 9.38 -39.53 -37.82
C LYS A 55 9.83 -39.81 -39.26
N SER A 56 8.94 -40.32 -40.11
CA SER A 56 9.25 -40.73 -41.50
C SER A 56 9.42 -39.54 -42.46
N TRP A 57 8.58 -38.52 -42.31
CA TRP A 57 8.55 -37.38 -43.24
C TRP A 57 9.78 -36.47 -43.12
N THR A 58 10.26 -36.23 -41.89
CA THR A 58 11.44 -35.41 -41.64
C THR A 58 12.73 -36.02 -42.20
N GLN A 59 12.85 -37.35 -42.26
CA GLN A 59 14.04 -37.99 -42.81
C GLN A 59 14.07 -37.93 -44.34
N GLN A 60 12.92 -38.11 -45.01
CA GLN A 60 12.84 -37.97 -46.47
C GLN A 60 13.05 -36.52 -46.94
N PHE A 61 12.53 -35.54 -46.19
CA PHE A 61 12.72 -34.13 -46.51
C PHE A 61 14.19 -33.69 -46.40
N MET A 62 14.89 -34.11 -45.34
CA MET A 62 16.31 -33.79 -45.14
C MET A 62 17.23 -34.41 -46.20
N LEU A 63 16.92 -35.62 -46.67
CA LEU A 63 17.66 -36.27 -47.75
C LEU A 63 17.52 -35.53 -49.09
N LYS A 64 16.30 -35.06 -49.42
CA LYS A 64 16.04 -34.32 -50.66
C LYS A 64 16.71 -32.94 -50.67
N LEU A 65 16.68 -32.24 -49.54
CA LEU A 65 17.36 -30.95 -49.38
C LEU A 65 18.89 -31.05 -49.52
N THR A 66 19.47 -32.12 -48.97
CA THR A 66 20.92 -32.34 -49.03
C THR A 66 21.41 -32.63 -50.46
N GLN A 67 20.55 -33.23 -51.29
CA GLN A 67 20.85 -33.54 -52.68
C GLN A 67 20.76 -32.29 -53.59
N GLU A 68 19.80 -31.40 -53.36
CA GLU A 68 19.66 -30.15 -54.11
C GLU A 68 20.73 -29.10 -53.76
N ILE A 69 21.17 -29.05 -52.49
CA ILE A 69 22.25 -28.12 -52.07
C ILE A 69 23.59 -28.46 -52.73
N LYS A 70 23.88 -29.75 -52.97
CA LYS A 70 25.14 -30.17 -53.61
C LYS A 70 25.23 -29.87 -55.11
N ALA A 71 24.11 -29.60 -55.78
CA ALA A 71 24.09 -29.39 -57.23
C ALA A 71 24.27 -27.92 -57.66
N ASN A 72 24.22 -26.96 -56.73
CA ASN A 72 24.20 -25.54 -57.07
C ASN A 72 25.53 -24.84 -56.72
N PRO A 73 26.31 -24.33 -57.70
CA PRO A 73 27.65 -23.75 -57.48
C PRO A 73 27.65 -22.51 -56.59
N PHE A 74 26.48 -21.91 -56.34
CA PHE A 74 26.28 -20.84 -55.37
C PHE A 74 26.74 -21.21 -53.95
N TRP A 75 26.60 -22.48 -53.53
CA TRP A 75 26.97 -22.92 -52.18
C TRP A 75 28.47 -23.16 -51.96
N ASN A 76 29.31 -23.02 -53.00
CA ASN A 76 30.76 -23.12 -52.86
C ASN A 76 31.45 -21.77 -52.63
N ASP A 77 30.71 -20.65 -52.63
CA ASP A 77 31.29 -19.34 -52.30
C ASP A 77 31.53 -19.23 -50.78
N LEU A 78 32.79 -19.12 -50.40
CA LEU A 78 33.25 -18.95 -49.02
C LEU A 78 32.57 -17.77 -48.32
N LYS A 79 32.20 -16.71 -49.06
CA LYS A 79 31.53 -15.53 -48.49
C LYS A 79 30.12 -15.84 -47.99
N ILE A 80 29.42 -16.77 -48.64
CA ILE A 80 28.07 -17.19 -48.26
C ILE A 80 28.12 -18.04 -46.98
N TRP A 81 29.11 -18.93 -46.86
CA TRP A 81 29.34 -19.69 -45.63
C TRP A 81 29.67 -18.80 -44.43
N ILE A 82 30.45 -17.72 -44.64
CA ILE A 82 30.72 -16.74 -43.59
C ILE A 82 29.41 -16.05 -43.16
N LEU A 83 28.58 -15.60 -44.11
CA LEU A 83 27.29 -14.97 -43.81
C LEU A 83 26.33 -15.89 -43.04
N ILE A 84 26.21 -17.16 -43.45
CA ILE A 84 25.37 -18.15 -42.77
C ILE A 84 25.92 -18.48 -41.39
N GLY A 85 27.24 -18.64 -41.26
CA GLY A 85 27.90 -18.86 -39.98
C GLY A 85 27.67 -17.70 -39.01
N THR A 86 27.72 -16.46 -39.50
CA THR A 86 27.47 -15.26 -38.70
C THR A 86 26.00 -15.17 -38.26
N PHE A 87 25.07 -15.50 -39.15
CA PHE A 87 23.64 -15.53 -38.84
C PHE A 87 23.29 -16.60 -37.80
N LEU A 88 23.84 -17.82 -37.94
CA LEU A 88 23.64 -18.90 -36.97
C LEU A 88 24.26 -18.58 -35.61
N ALA A 89 25.43 -17.94 -35.57
CA ALA A 89 26.03 -17.46 -34.34
C ALA A 89 25.14 -16.42 -33.63
N PHE A 90 24.52 -15.51 -34.39
CA PHE A 90 23.59 -14.51 -33.85
C PHE A 90 22.32 -15.14 -33.28
N GLN A 91 21.76 -16.15 -33.98
CA GLN A 91 20.61 -16.92 -33.49
C GLN A 91 20.95 -17.69 -32.20
N LEU A 92 22.12 -18.33 -32.13
CA LEU A 92 22.58 -19.01 -30.90
C LEU A 92 22.77 -18.04 -29.73
N ILE A 93 23.36 -16.87 -29.96
CA ILE A 93 23.50 -15.83 -28.92
C ILE A 93 22.12 -15.35 -28.45
N THR A 94 21.17 -15.18 -29.37
CA THR A 94 19.81 -14.74 -29.04
C THR A 94 19.05 -15.79 -28.23
N VAL A 95 19.18 -17.08 -28.60
CA VAL A 95 18.57 -18.19 -27.84
C VAL A 95 19.19 -18.34 -26.47
N VAL A 96 20.52 -18.22 -26.33
CA VAL A 96 21.21 -18.23 -25.03
C VAL A 96 20.78 -17.03 -24.18
N TYR A 97 20.64 -15.84 -24.78
CA TYR A 97 20.15 -14.64 -24.08
C TYR A 97 18.71 -14.81 -23.59
N ILE A 98 17.82 -15.39 -24.40
CA ILE A 98 16.44 -15.68 -24.02
C ILE A 98 16.38 -16.76 -22.93
N LEU A 99 17.13 -17.85 -23.07
CA LEU A 99 17.18 -18.93 -22.06
C LEU A 99 17.69 -18.42 -20.71
N ASN A 100 18.78 -17.65 -20.71
CA ASN A 100 19.35 -17.03 -19.51
C ASN A 100 18.40 -15.96 -18.91
N SER A 101 17.62 -15.27 -19.74
CA SER A 101 16.57 -14.35 -19.29
C SER A 101 15.35 -15.09 -18.71
N THR A 102 15.06 -16.32 -19.13
CA THR A 102 13.94 -17.11 -18.61
C THR A 102 14.29 -17.88 -17.34
N GLU A 103 15.53 -18.40 -17.19
CA GLU A 103 15.98 -19.03 -15.94
C GLU A 103 16.06 -18.04 -14.76
N ASN A 104 16.39 -16.77 -15.01
CA ASN A 104 16.39 -15.71 -14.00
C ASN A 104 14.99 -15.25 -13.57
N LYS A 105 13.93 -15.60 -14.32
CA LYS A 105 12.54 -15.33 -13.94
C LYS A 105 11.87 -16.50 -13.21
N ILE A 106 12.30 -17.74 -13.44
CA ILE A 106 11.69 -18.94 -12.84
C ILE A 106 12.28 -19.25 -11.45
N THR A 107 13.51 -18.83 -11.15
CA THR A 107 14.13 -19.00 -9.82
C THR A 107 13.55 -18.08 -8.73
N ASN A 108 12.81 -17.03 -9.10
CA ASN A 108 12.18 -16.10 -8.15
C ASN A 108 10.73 -16.43 -7.78
N LEU A 109 10.11 -17.46 -8.37
CA LEU A 109 8.72 -17.87 -8.05
C LEU A 109 8.64 -19.07 -7.10
N LYS A 110 9.75 -19.72 -6.75
CA LYS A 110 9.77 -20.87 -5.81
C LYS A 110 10.07 -20.52 -4.35
N SER A 111 10.32 -19.25 -4.00
CA SER A 111 10.71 -18.87 -2.62
C SER A 111 9.54 -18.46 -1.71
N CYS A 112 8.33 -18.22 -2.24
CA CYS A 112 7.19 -17.77 -1.43
C CYS A 112 6.24 -18.90 -0.96
N GLN A 113 6.45 -20.15 -1.37
CA GLN A 113 5.53 -21.26 -1.05
C GLN A 113 6.03 -22.20 0.06
N LYS A 114 7.08 -21.82 0.82
CA LYS A 114 7.71 -22.72 1.82
C LYS A 114 7.83 -22.17 3.25
N ARG A 115 6.95 -21.26 3.66
CA ARG A 115 6.76 -20.92 5.08
C ARG A 115 5.28 -20.72 5.40
N ILE A 116 4.59 -21.82 5.63
CA ILE A 116 3.57 -22.08 6.67
C ILE A 116 3.28 -23.58 6.53
N ALA A 117 4.10 -24.38 7.18
CA ALA A 117 3.85 -25.79 7.44
C ALA A 117 4.58 -26.03 8.76
N ASN A 118 3.90 -25.69 9.85
CA ASN A 118 4.11 -26.12 11.25
C ASN A 118 3.33 -25.17 12.18
N SER A 119 2.01 -25.20 12.06
CA SER A 119 1.08 -24.87 13.15
C SER A 119 -0.25 -25.49 12.78
N ASP A 120 -0.42 -26.76 13.15
CA ASP A 120 -1.73 -27.41 13.16
C ASP A 120 -2.55 -26.75 14.27
N GLU A 121 -3.29 -25.70 13.91
CA GLU A 121 -4.50 -25.26 14.61
C GLU A 121 -5.21 -24.22 13.72
N SER A 122 -6.06 -24.75 12.84
CA SER A 122 -6.99 -23.96 12.04
C SER A 122 -8.13 -23.46 12.95
N LEU A 123 -7.98 -22.26 13.51
CA LEU A 123 -9.10 -21.50 14.06
C LEU A 123 -9.30 -20.23 13.22
N SER A 124 -10.42 -20.23 12.50
CA SER A 124 -10.92 -19.12 11.71
C SER A 124 -11.14 -17.89 12.60
N CYS A 125 -10.33 -16.85 12.40
CA CYS A 125 -10.48 -15.58 13.10
C CYS A 125 -11.54 -14.70 12.41
N SER A 126 -12.79 -15.18 12.34
CA SER A 126 -13.93 -14.44 11.79
C SER A 126 -14.82 -13.78 12.85
N ASP A 127 -14.63 -14.04 14.16
CA ASP A 127 -15.51 -13.52 15.22
C ASP A 127 -14.76 -12.75 16.34
N CYS A 128 -13.85 -11.84 15.98
CA CYS A 128 -13.40 -10.83 16.94
C CYS A 128 -14.16 -9.52 16.70
N MET A 129 -15.33 -9.44 17.33
CA MET A 129 -16.14 -8.24 17.44
C MET A 129 -15.44 -7.24 18.38
N CYS A 130 -14.44 -6.53 17.85
CA CYS A 130 -13.83 -5.40 18.54
C CYS A 130 -14.82 -4.23 18.52
N ILE A 131 -15.65 -4.13 19.56
CA ILE A 131 -16.41 -2.92 19.84
C ILE A 131 -15.39 -1.84 20.20
N ALA A 132 -15.23 -0.88 19.28
CA ALA A 132 -14.43 0.32 19.49
C ALA A 132 -15.15 1.25 20.47
N THR A 133 -14.91 1.09 21.77
CA THR A 133 -15.16 2.14 22.77
C THR A 133 -14.05 3.18 22.67
N ASN A 134 -14.19 4.09 21.71
CA ASN A 134 -13.40 5.31 21.70
C ASN A 134 -13.74 6.13 22.95
N GLY A 135 -12.76 6.35 23.84
CA GLY A 135 -12.78 7.55 24.70
C GLY A 135 -12.76 7.36 26.21
N PHE A 136 -12.57 6.16 26.75
CA PHE A 136 -12.16 6.03 28.16
C PHE A 136 -10.77 5.43 28.20
N SER A 137 -9.81 6.16 28.76
CA SER A 137 -8.51 5.54 29.01
C SER A 137 -8.75 4.38 29.98
N SER A 138 -8.08 3.24 29.75
CA SER A 138 -8.22 2.07 30.65
C SER A 138 -7.89 2.40 32.11
N ASN A 139 -7.25 3.53 32.38
CA ASN A 139 -6.91 3.99 33.71
C ASN A 139 -8.09 4.70 34.39
N GLU A 140 -8.83 5.57 33.69
CA GLU A 140 -10.01 6.24 34.27
C GLU A 140 -11.11 5.25 34.65
N PHE A 141 -11.31 4.20 33.84
CA PHE A 141 -12.27 3.15 34.15
C PHE A 141 -11.84 2.32 35.37
N LYS A 142 -10.53 2.07 35.53
CA LYS A 142 -10.00 1.40 36.73
C LYS A 142 -10.20 2.25 37.98
N ASP A 143 -9.96 3.55 37.89
CA ASP A 143 -10.12 4.47 39.02
C ASP A 143 -11.57 4.55 39.49
N VAL A 144 -12.54 4.56 38.57
CA VAL A 144 -13.98 4.51 38.90
C VAL A 144 -14.36 3.20 39.58
N ILE A 145 -13.89 2.06 39.06
CA ILE A 145 -14.15 0.75 39.68
C ILE A 145 -13.53 0.65 41.07
N GLU A 146 -12.31 1.16 41.24
CA GLU A 146 -11.60 1.10 42.51
C GLU A 146 -12.27 1.98 43.58
N ASN A 147 -12.75 3.17 43.20
CA ASN A 147 -13.51 4.03 44.09
C ASN A 147 -14.86 3.41 44.48
N GLN A 148 -15.62 2.84 43.53
CA GLN A 148 -16.85 2.11 43.84
C GLN A 148 -16.62 0.92 44.78
N ARG A 149 -15.48 0.23 44.64
CA ARG A 149 -15.11 -0.88 45.52
C ARG A 149 -14.83 -0.41 46.95
N LYS A 150 -14.12 0.72 47.11
CA LYS A 150 -13.84 1.32 48.42
C LYS A 150 -15.12 1.79 49.12
N ASP A 151 -16.05 2.39 48.39
CA ASP A 151 -17.32 2.85 48.97
C ASP A 151 -18.22 1.68 49.37
N ARG A 152 -18.24 0.59 48.58
CA ARG A 152 -18.94 -0.64 48.97
C ARG A 152 -18.36 -1.23 50.26
N GLN A 153 -17.04 -1.27 50.41
CA GLN A 153 -16.40 -1.78 51.63
C GLN A 153 -16.78 -0.96 52.87
N LYS A 154 -16.81 0.37 52.77
CA LYS A 154 -17.27 1.24 53.86
C LYS A 154 -18.72 0.98 54.25
N TYR A 155 -19.59 0.75 53.26
CA TYR A 155 -20.99 0.43 53.50
C TYR A 155 -21.15 -0.92 54.21
N GLU A 156 -20.40 -1.95 53.78
CA GLU A 156 -20.40 -3.28 54.42
C GLU A 156 -19.88 -3.24 55.86
N GLU A 157 -18.87 -2.40 56.16
CA GLU A 157 -18.38 -2.17 57.52
C GLU A 157 -19.45 -1.50 58.39
N MET A 158 -20.08 -0.43 57.89
CA MET A 158 -21.16 0.26 58.60
C MET A 158 -22.36 -0.67 58.86
N GLU A 159 -22.72 -1.54 57.91
CA GLU A 159 -23.79 -2.52 58.08
C GLU A 159 -23.46 -3.54 59.19
N LYS A 160 -22.19 -3.98 59.28
CA LYS A 160 -21.73 -4.87 60.36
C LYS A 160 -21.77 -4.19 61.72
N GLU A 161 -21.32 -2.94 61.82
CA GLU A 161 -21.40 -2.16 63.06
C GLU A 161 -22.85 -1.98 63.52
N ASN A 162 -23.76 -1.69 62.58
CA ASN A 162 -25.17 -1.51 62.88
C ASN A 162 -25.82 -2.83 63.38
N LYS A 163 -25.49 -3.97 62.76
CA LYS A 163 -25.93 -5.29 63.24
C LYS A 163 -25.37 -5.62 64.63
N ALA A 164 -24.10 -5.32 64.88
CA ALA A 164 -23.48 -5.53 66.20
C ALA A 164 -24.13 -4.67 67.28
N PHE A 165 -24.42 -3.41 66.97
CA PHE A 165 -25.15 -2.50 67.86
C PHE A 165 -26.56 -3.02 68.16
N GLN A 166 -27.28 -3.50 67.14
CA GLN A 166 -28.62 -4.06 67.31
C GLN A 166 -28.64 -5.29 68.23
N ILE A 167 -27.65 -6.18 68.11
CA ILE A 167 -27.47 -7.32 69.03
C ILE A 167 -27.23 -6.83 70.46
N GLN A 168 -26.40 -5.80 70.63
CA GLN A 168 -26.10 -5.24 71.94
C GLN A 168 -27.35 -4.63 72.60
N VAL A 169 -28.18 -3.92 71.82
CA VAL A 169 -29.48 -3.38 72.29
C VAL A 169 -30.42 -4.50 72.73
N SER A 170 -30.53 -5.59 71.94
CA SER A 170 -31.35 -6.75 72.31
C SER A 170 -30.88 -7.40 73.62
N ASN A 171 -29.58 -7.56 73.81
CA ASN A 171 -29.01 -8.10 75.06
C ASN A 171 -29.33 -7.20 76.26
N PHE A 172 -29.25 -5.88 76.10
CA PHE A 172 -29.62 -4.95 77.17
C PHE A 172 -31.11 -5.01 77.49
N GLN A 173 -31.99 -5.14 76.49
CA GLN A 173 -33.42 -5.30 76.71
C GLN A 173 -33.74 -6.56 77.52
N GLU A 174 -33.06 -7.67 77.23
CA GLU A 174 -33.21 -8.92 77.97
C GLU A 174 -32.75 -8.78 79.43
N GLN A 175 -31.59 -8.14 79.67
CA GLN A 175 -31.11 -7.85 81.02
C GLN A 175 -32.06 -6.96 81.82
N VAL A 176 -32.63 -5.93 81.18
CA VAL A 176 -33.63 -5.06 81.81
C VAL A 176 -34.89 -5.85 82.17
N ALA A 177 -35.39 -6.71 81.27
CA ALA A 177 -36.55 -7.55 81.55
C ALA A 177 -36.31 -8.52 82.72
N GLU A 178 -35.10 -9.10 82.82
CA GLU A 178 -34.71 -9.97 83.94
C GLU A 178 -34.59 -9.20 85.26
N LEU A 179 -34.04 -7.98 85.23
CA LEU A 179 -34.01 -7.08 86.37
C LEU A 179 -35.41 -6.65 86.82
N GLU A 180 -36.31 -6.35 85.90
CA GLU A 180 -37.70 -6.01 86.22
C GLU A 180 -38.44 -7.20 86.85
N LYS A 181 -38.18 -8.42 86.37
CA LYS A 181 -38.72 -9.65 86.95
C LYS A 181 -38.21 -9.88 88.36
N THR A 182 -36.90 -9.82 88.58
CA THR A 182 -36.29 -9.99 89.91
C THR A 182 -36.74 -8.90 90.88
N LEU A 183 -36.90 -7.65 90.42
CA LEU A 183 -37.46 -6.55 91.21
C LEU A 183 -38.90 -6.85 91.64
N SER A 184 -39.73 -7.39 90.76
CA SER A 184 -41.11 -7.80 91.07
C SER A 184 -41.18 -8.93 92.09
N GLU A 185 -40.29 -9.93 91.98
CA GLU A 185 -40.14 -11.02 92.95
C GLU A 185 -39.68 -10.51 94.33
N TYR A 186 -38.76 -9.54 94.37
CA TYR A 186 -38.29 -8.95 95.62
C TYR A 186 -39.41 -8.15 96.31
N LYS A 187 -40.19 -7.40 95.53
CA LYS A 187 -41.30 -6.57 96.02
C LYS A 187 -42.43 -7.40 96.66
N THR A 188 -42.63 -8.64 96.21
CA THR A 188 -43.61 -9.56 96.84
C THR A 188 -43.06 -10.24 98.09
N LYS A 189 -41.74 -10.34 98.25
CA LYS A 189 -41.06 -11.05 99.35
C LYS A 189 -40.75 -10.19 100.57
N TYR A 190 -40.45 -8.91 100.37
CA TYR A 190 -40.12 -7.97 101.45
C TYR A 190 -41.04 -6.76 101.37
N ASN A 191 -42.08 -6.74 102.20
CA ASN A 191 -43.02 -5.62 102.35
C ASN A 191 -42.42 -4.51 103.24
N ASP A 192 -41.13 -4.22 103.06
CA ASP A 192 -40.41 -3.19 103.81
C ASP A 192 -40.30 -1.93 102.95
N ASP A 193 -41.17 -0.96 103.23
CA ASP A 193 -41.30 0.30 102.47
C ASP A 193 -39.96 1.05 102.38
N HIS A 194 -39.06 0.89 103.36
CA HIS A 194 -37.81 1.64 103.37
C HIS A 194 -36.79 1.15 102.33
N VAL A 195 -36.67 -0.17 102.16
CA VAL A 195 -35.76 -0.79 101.17
C VAL A 195 -36.26 -0.50 99.75
N THR A 196 -37.58 -0.55 99.55
CA THR A 196 -38.24 -0.27 98.28
C THR A 196 -38.00 1.18 97.83
N GLU A 197 -38.03 2.14 98.76
CA GLU A 197 -37.80 3.55 98.48
C GLU A 197 -36.33 3.87 98.09
N LEU A 198 -35.36 3.22 98.74
CA LEU A 198 -33.93 3.35 98.40
C LEU A 198 -33.61 2.78 97.01
N PHE A 199 -34.14 1.60 96.70
CA PHE A 199 -33.99 1.00 95.37
C PHE A 199 -34.64 1.86 94.28
N ARG A 200 -35.85 2.38 94.52
CA ARG A 200 -36.54 3.27 93.60
C ARG A 200 -35.73 4.52 93.28
N LYS A 201 -35.17 5.19 94.31
CA LYS A 201 -34.31 6.36 94.12
C LYS A 201 -33.04 6.06 93.31
N ASN A 202 -32.39 4.92 93.57
CA ASN A 202 -31.17 4.56 92.85
C ASN A 202 -31.47 4.16 91.40
N TRP A 203 -32.56 3.42 91.18
CA TRP A 203 -33.05 3.05 89.84
C TRP A 203 -33.45 4.27 89.01
N GLU A 204 -34.18 5.23 89.59
CA GLU A 204 -34.53 6.48 88.88
C GLU A 204 -33.29 7.26 88.46
N LYS A 205 -32.23 7.26 89.28
CA LYS A 205 -30.96 7.92 88.96
C LYS A 205 -30.21 7.21 87.82
N GLU A 206 -30.08 5.89 87.88
CA GLU A 206 -29.47 5.07 86.82
C GLU A 206 -30.25 5.22 85.50
N LYS A 207 -31.59 5.15 85.57
CA LYS A 207 -32.48 5.32 84.42
C LYS A 207 -32.30 6.69 83.75
N ASP A 208 -32.18 7.77 84.52
CA ASP A 208 -31.93 9.11 83.98
C ASP A 208 -30.56 9.18 83.27
N ILE A 209 -29.51 8.56 83.82
CA ILE A 209 -28.19 8.47 83.18
C ILE A 209 -28.27 7.71 81.85
N PHE A 210 -28.89 6.53 81.84
CA PHE A 210 -29.05 5.72 80.63
C PHE A 210 -29.88 6.43 79.55
N THR A 211 -30.95 7.11 79.96
CA THR A 211 -31.81 7.87 79.02
C THR A 211 -31.01 8.99 78.37
N LYS A 212 -30.23 9.76 79.15
CA LYS A 212 -29.38 10.84 78.63
C LYS A 212 -28.28 10.33 77.68
N GLU A 213 -27.65 9.20 77.99
CA GLU A 213 -26.63 8.62 77.12
C GLU A 213 -27.24 8.12 75.80
N THR A 214 -28.42 7.51 75.87
CA THR A 214 -29.17 7.01 74.70
C THR A 214 -29.60 8.17 73.79
N GLU A 215 -30.19 9.23 74.34
CA GLU A 215 -30.54 10.44 73.59
C GLU A 215 -29.32 11.09 72.93
N LYS A 216 -28.17 11.11 73.62
CA LYS A 216 -26.92 11.66 73.07
C LYS A 216 -26.43 10.84 71.87
N LYS A 217 -26.46 9.50 71.96
CA LYS A 217 -26.10 8.61 70.84
C LYS A 217 -27.08 8.74 69.68
N GLU A 218 -28.38 8.80 69.96
CA GLU A 218 -29.43 9.01 68.95
C GLU A 218 -29.25 10.33 68.18
N ARG A 219 -29.01 11.44 68.89
CA ARG A 219 -28.72 12.74 68.24
C ARG A 219 -27.48 12.68 67.35
N THR A 220 -26.44 11.96 67.78
CA THR A 220 -25.20 11.80 67.01
C THR A 220 -25.44 10.97 65.74
N LEU A 221 -26.25 9.91 65.82
CA LEU A 221 -26.65 9.10 64.68
C LEU A 221 -27.50 9.90 63.68
N ILE A 222 -28.51 10.65 64.16
CA ILE A 222 -29.36 11.49 63.31
C ILE A 222 -28.52 12.53 62.56
N TYR A 223 -27.57 13.18 63.24
CA TYR A 223 -26.66 14.14 62.62
C TYR A 223 -25.82 13.49 61.50
N SER A 224 -25.20 12.33 61.76
CA SER A 224 -24.40 11.61 60.77
C SER A 224 -25.26 11.14 59.59
N LEU A 225 -26.50 10.68 59.84
CA LEU A 225 -27.42 10.24 58.80
C LEU A 225 -27.84 11.40 57.88
N ASN A 226 -28.14 12.56 58.45
CA ASN A 226 -28.47 13.76 57.68
C ASN A 226 -27.30 14.22 56.81
N LYS A 227 -26.08 14.17 57.35
CA LYS A 227 -24.88 14.51 56.57
C LYS A 227 -24.68 13.56 55.38
N VAL A 228 -24.83 12.25 55.59
CA VAL A 228 -24.75 11.27 54.49
C VAL A 228 -25.84 11.51 53.45
N LYS A 229 -27.05 11.88 53.89
CA LYS A 229 -28.16 12.21 52.98
C LYS A 229 -27.82 13.43 52.11
N GLU A 230 -27.30 14.50 52.69
CA GLU A 230 -26.88 15.70 51.97
C GLU A 230 -25.76 15.36 50.95
N ASP A 231 -24.74 14.60 51.36
CA ASP A 231 -23.64 14.18 50.48
C ASP A 231 -24.15 13.30 49.30
N VAL A 232 -25.17 12.48 49.52
CA VAL A 232 -25.81 11.66 48.48
C VAL A 232 -26.65 12.51 47.53
N GLU A 233 -27.40 13.48 48.04
CA GLU A 233 -28.19 14.40 47.21
C GLU A 233 -27.29 15.26 46.31
N GLU A 234 -26.20 15.82 46.86
CA GLU A 234 -25.22 16.60 46.08
C GLU A 234 -24.56 15.75 44.98
N ASN A 235 -24.12 14.53 45.31
CA ASN A 235 -23.52 13.63 44.32
C ASN A 235 -24.52 13.22 43.24
N SER A 236 -25.79 12.99 43.60
CA SER A 236 -26.85 12.66 42.66
C SER A 236 -27.10 13.78 41.65
N GLU A 237 -27.16 15.04 42.13
CA GLU A 237 -27.30 16.21 41.25
C GLU A 237 -26.10 16.38 40.31
N ASN A 238 -24.88 16.16 40.80
CA ASN A 238 -23.68 16.20 39.99
C ASN A 238 -23.71 15.13 38.88
N VAL A 239 -24.07 13.88 39.21
CA VAL A 239 -24.21 12.79 38.23
C VAL A 239 -25.29 13.10 37.19
N LEU A 240 -26.44 13.63 37.60
CA LEU A 240 -27.50 14.05 36.67
C LEU A 240 -27.04 15.16 35.72
N SER A 241 -26.27 16.12 36.22
CA SER A 241 -25.70 17.19 35.38
C SER A 241 -24.73 16.65 34.33
N GLN A 242 -23.89 15.67 34.70
CA GLN A 242 -22.97 14.99 33.78
C GLN A 242 -23.71 14.18 32.72
N ILE A 243 -24.74 13.42 33.10
CA ILE A 243 -25.58 12.66 32.16
C ILE A 243 -26.23 13.60 31.14
N LYS A 244 -26.74 14.74 31.59
CA LYS A 244 -27.36 15.73 30.71
C LYS A 244 -26.36 16.32 29.71
N TYR A 245 -25.15 16.65 30.18
CA TYR A 245 -24.05 17.13 29.33
C TYR A 245 -23.66 16.08 28.27
N GLN A 246 -23.43 14.82 28.68
CA GLN A 246 -23.10 13.73 27.77
C GLN A 246 -24.21 13.45 26.75
N SER A 247 -25.48 13.53 27.15
CA SER A 247 -26.61 13.38 26.23
C SER A 247 -26.62 14.47 25.15
N GLN A 248 -26.23 15.70 25.50
CA GLN A 248 -26.10 16.78 24.53
C GLN A 248 -24.96 16.53 23.53
N GLU A 249 -23.78 16.11 24.00
CA GLU A 249 -22.66 15.75 23.11
C GLU A 249 -23.01 14.60 22.16
N ILE A 250 -23.74 13.58 22.65
CA ILE A 250 -24.22 12.47 21.80
C ILE A 250 -25.15 12.98 20.71
N ASN A 251 -26.06 13.91 21.02
CA ASN A 251 -26.96 14.49 20.02
C ASN A 251 -26.23 15.34 18.99
N GLU A 252 -25.21 16.11 19.40
CA GLU A 252 -24.35 16.86 18.49
C GLU A 252 -23.54 15.93 17.57
N LEU A 253 -22.99 14.84 18.12
CA LEU A 253 -22.29 13.81 17.34
C LEU A 253 -23.23 13.13 16.35
N LYS A 254 -24.45 12.80 16.76
CA LYS A 254 -25.47 12.23 15.87
C LYS A 254 -25.78 13.16 14.70
N GLY A 255 -25.89 14.47 14.95
CA GLY A 255 -26.04 15.48 13.90
C GLY A 255 -24.86 15.54 12.93
N LYS A 256 -23.64 15.26 13.39
CA LYS A 256 -22.44 15.18 12.54
C LYS A 256 -22.32 13.87 11.75
N ILE A 257 -22.97 12.78 12.20
CA ILE A 257 -22.97 11.48 11.50
C ILE A 257 -23.90 11.51 10.29
N GLN A 258 -25.04 12.21 10.36
CA GLN A 258 -26.01 12.30 9.27
C GLN A 258 -25.41 12.71 7.90
N PRO A 259 -24.55 13.76 7.78
CA PRO A 259 -23.92 14.09 6.50
C PRO A 259 -22.94 13.02 5.99
N VAL A 260 -22.42 12.15 6.87
CA VAL A 260 -21.56 11.02 6.46
C VAL A 260 -22.37 9.94 5.75
N ASP A 261 -23.59 9.67 6.23
CA ASP A 261 -24.51 8.74 5.56
C ASP A 261 -24.94 9.27 4.19
N ASP A 262 -25.23 10.58 4.08
CA ASP A 262 -25.51 11.22 2.79
C ASP A 262 -24.31 11.14 1.84
N LEU A 263 -23.09 11.33 2.36
CA LEU A 263 -21.86 11.21 1.57
C LEU A 263 -21.64 9.77 1.09
N LYS A 264 -21.97 8.77 1.91
CA LYS A 264 -21.89 7.35 1.56
C LYS A 264 -22.82 7.04 0.38
N VAL A 265 -24.08 7.49 0.45
CA VAL A 265 -25.05 7.30 -0.65
C VAL A 265 -24.57 8.00 -1.93
N GLN A 266 -24.01 9.21 -1.83
CA GLN A 266 -23.43 9.89 -2.99
C GLN A 266 -22.25 9.12 -3.59
N LEU A 267 -21.40 8.53 -2.75
CA LEU A 267 -20.25 7.76 -3.19
C LEU A 267 -20.67 6.46 -3.89
N GLU A 268 -21.66 5.74 -3.34
CA GLU A 268 -22.24 4.54 -3.96
C GLU A 268 -22.83 4.85 -5.34
N ASN A 269 -23.58 5.95 -5.47
CA ASN A 269 -24.12 6.39 -6.76
C ASN A 269 -23.02 6.70 -7.79
N ARG A 270 -21.93 7.35 -7.37
CA ARG A 270 -20.78 7.62 -8.26
C ARG A 270 -20.06 6.34 -8.66
N MET A 271 -19.93 5.39 -7.74
CA MET A 271 -19.33 4.08 -8.01
C MET A 271 -20.13 3.32 -9.07
N ASN A 272 -21.46 3.29 -8.94
CA ASN A 272 -22.34 2.64 -9.92
C ASN A 272 -22.20 3.27 -11.31
N LYS A 273 -22.12 4.61 -11.39
CA LYS A 273 -21.87 5.31 -12.66
C LYS A 273 -20.52 4.94 -13.30
N ILE A 274 -19.47 4.85 -12.49
CA ILE A 274 -18.13 4.44 -12.97
C ILE A 274 -18.16 3.00 -13.50
N GLU A 275 -18.87 2.09 -12.83
CA GLU A 275 -18.97 0.70 -13.27
C GLU A 275 -19.76 0.59 -14.60
N GLU A 276 -20.77 1.44 -14.82
CA GLU A 276 -21.45 1.54 -16.11
C GLU A 276 -20.55 2.09 -17.22
N GLU A 277 -19.77 3.14 -16.94
CA GLU A 277 -18.80 3.70 -17.89
C GLU A 277 -17.72 2.67 -18.26
N LYS A 278 -17.22 1.92 -17.28
CA LYS A 278 -16.28 0.81 -17.49
C LYS A 278 -16.86 -0.25 -18.42
N LYS A 279 -18.11 -0.68 -18.19
CA LYS A 279 -18.80 -1.65 -19.07
C LYS A 279 -18.96 -1.14 -20.50
N ARG A 280 -19.19 0.17 -20.70
CA ARG A 280 -19.23 0.76 -22.05
C ARG A 280 -17.84 0.72 -22.69
N LEU A 281 -16.81 1.14 -21.96
CA LEU A 281 -15.44 1.15 -22.47
C LEU A 281 -14.93 -0.24 -22.85
N THR A 282 -15.28 -1.27 -22.08
CA THR A 282 -14.96 -2.67 -22.42
C THR A 282 -15.60 -3.09 -23.74
N LYS A 283 -16.87 -2.75 -23.98
CA LYS A 283 -17.55 -3.04 -25.26
C LYS A 283 -16.91 -2.31 -26.43
N ASP A 284 -16.51 -1.06 -26.24
CA ASP A 284 -15.82 -0.28 -27.28
C ASP A 284 -14.44 -0.89 -27.60
N TYR A 285 -13.74 -1.40 -26.60
CA TYR A 285 -12.46 -2.09 -26.77
C TYR A 285 -12.61 -3.40 -27.55
N GLU A 286 -13.59 -4.24 -27.20
CA GLU A 286 -13.89 -5.48 -27.93
C GLU A 286 -14.28 -5.19 -29.40
N ALA A 287 -15.00 -4.10 -29.65
CA ALA A 287 -15.33 -3.68 -31.02
C ALA A 287 -14.09 -3.21 -31.80
N LEU A 288 -13.15 -2.52 -31.14
CA LEU A 288 -11.90 -2.09 -31.74
C LEU A 288 -10.99 -3.28 -32.07
N GLU A 289 -10.90 -4.27 -31.18
CA GLU A 289 -10.14 -5.50 -31.38
C GLU A 289 -10.63 -6.27 -32.62
N LYS A 290 -11.95 -6.42 -32.78
CA LYS A 290 -12.53 -7.02 -34.00
C LYS A 290 -12.20 -6.22 -35.27
N ASN A 291 -12.22 -4.90 -35.19
CA ASN A 291 -11.85 -4.06 -36.33
C ASN A 291 -10.36 -4.20 -36.68
N GLN A 292 -9.50 -4.43 -35.68
CA GLN A 292 -8.08 -4.70 -35.90
C GLN A 292 -7.88 -6.05 -36.62
N GLU A 293 -8.56 -7.11 -36.20
CA GLU A 293 -8.51 -8.42 -36.88
C GLU A 293 -8.90 -8.30 -38.37
N VAL A 294 -9.99 -7.57 -38.66
CA VAL A 294 -10.44 -7.31 -40.04
C VAL A 294 -9.39 -6.51 -40.83
N LEU A 295 -8.66 -5.59 -40.19
CA LEU A 295 -7.62 -4.82 -40.84
C LEU A 295 -6.38 -5.67 -41.14
N GLU A 296 -5.98 -6.54 -40.20
CA GLU A 296 -4.87 -7.49 -40.38
C GLU A 296 -5.16 -8.46 -41.54
N GLU A 297 -6.39 -8.97 -41.65
CA GLU A 297 -6.80 -9.81 -42.79
C GLU A 297 -6.67 -9.07 -44.13
N LYS A 298 -7.08 -7.79 -44.19
CA LYS A 298 -6.93 -6.94 -45.39
C LYS A 298 -5.47 -6.65 -45.74
N ILE A 299 -4.62 -6.48 -44.73
CA ILE A 299 -3.17 -6.27 -44.93
C ILE A 299 -2.57 -7.53 -45.53
N ASN A 300 -2.83 -8.70 -44.94
CA ASN A 300 -2.33 -9.99 -45.45
C ASN A 300 -2.78 -10.24 -46.89
N SER A 301 -4.06 -9.98 -47.20
CA SER A 301 -4.58 -10.07 -48.58
C SER A 301 -3.87 -9.11 -49.55
N THR A 302 -3.50 -7.91 -49.08
CA THR A 302 -2.77 -6.93 -49.91
C THR A 302 -1.32 -7.36 -50.12
N GLU A 303 -0.68 -7.94 -49.10
CA GLU A 303 0.67 -8.48 -49.18
C GLU A 303 0.77 -9.65 -50.17
N GLU A 304 -0.21 -10.57 -50.15
CA GLU A 304 -0.30 -11.64 -51.14
C GLU A 304 -0.41 -11.11 -52.58
N ARG A 305 -1.21 -10.05 -52.78
CA ARG A 305 -1.34 -9.38 -54.08
C ARG A 305 -0.02 -8.72 -54.51
N LEU A 306 0.69 -8.06 -53.60
CA LEU A 306 2.00 -7.46 -53.86
C LEU A 306 3.06 -8.51 -54.22
N GLY A 307 3.09 -9.65 -53.51
CA GLY A 307 3.98 -10.76 -53.86
C GLY A 307 3.68 -11.39 -55.23
N GLY A 308 2.46 -11.22 -55.75
CA GLY A 308 2.12 -11.52 -57.15
C GLY A 308 2.77 -10.53 -58.13
N VAL A 309 2.74 -9.23 -57.82
CA VAL A 309 3.35 -8.16 -58.64
C VAL A 309 4.87 -8.26 -58.66
N GLU A 310 5.50 -8.57 -57.52
CA GLU A 310 6.95 -8.74 -57.43
C GLU A 310 7.44 -9.90 -58.31
N ARG A 311 6.68 -11.01 -58.38
CA ARG A 311 6.96 -12.12 -59.30
C ARG A 311 6.88 -11.69 -60.77
N GLN A 312 5.91 -10.85 -61.13
CA GLN A 312 5.82 -10.30 -62.48
C GLN A 312 6.97 -9.33 -62.80
N GLN A 313 7.36 -8.47 -61.86
CA GLN A 313 8.52 -7.60 -62.03
C GLN A 313 9.82 -8.40 -62.21
N ASN A 314 10.05 -9.42 -61.38
CA ASN A 314 11.24 -10.27 -61.51
C ASN A 314 11.30 -11.01 -62.85
N PHE A 315 10.15 -11.42 -63.39
CA PHE A 315 10.07 -11.99 -64.73
C PHE A 315 10.49 -10.99 -65.81
N VAL A 316 9.96 -9.75 -65.76
CA VAL A 316 10.30 -8.68 -66.71
C VAL A 316 11.78 -8.28 -66.59
N TYR A 317 12.31 -8.16 -65.38
CA TYR A 317 13.73 -7.86 -65.18
C TYR A 317 14.64 -8.95 -65.75
N LYS A 318 14.25 -10.22 -65.62
CA LYS A 318 15.00 -11.33 -66.20
C LYS A 318 15.01 -11.27 -67.73
N GLU A 319 13.86 -11.03 -68.36
CA GLU A 319 13.78 -10.86 -69.82
C GLU A 319 14.61 -9.67 -70.32
N ILE A 320 14.53 -8.52 -69.62
CA ILE A 320 15.34 -7.33 -69.95
C ILE A 320 16.84 -7.65 -69.83
N ASN A 321 17.25 -8.36 -68.78
CA ASN A 321 18.64 -8.71 -68.59
C ASN A 321 19.15 -9.67 -69.67
N ASP A 322 18.33 -10.65 -70.07
CA ASP A 322 18.65 -11.56 -71.16
C ASP A 322 18.79 -10.79 -72.50
N ILE A 323 17.86 -9.87 -72.80
CA ILE A 323 17.95 -8.99 -73.99
C ILE A 323 19.21 -8.14 -73.96
N ASN A 324 19.53 -7.53 -72.81
CA ASN A 324 20.74 -6.72 -72.65
C ASN A 324 22.01 -7.55 -72.86
N LEU A 325 22.03 -8.80 -72.40
CA LEU A 325 23.15 -9.71 -72.62
C LEU A 325 23.38 -9.98 -74.11
N TYR A 326 22.30 -10.19 -74.89
CA TYR A 326 22.39 -10.35 -76.34
C TYR A 326 22.92 -9.09 -77.05
N ILE A 327 22.48 -7.90 -76.62
CA ILE A 327 22.97 -6.62 -77.15
C ILE A 327 24.47 -6.46 -76.88
N ILE A 328 24.92 -6.76 -75.65
CA ILE A 328 26.34 -6.70 -75.28
C ILE A 328 27.16 -7.68 -76.13
N LEU A 329 26.69 -8.92 -76.28
CA LEU A 329 27.36 -9.93 -77.10
C LEU A 329 27.48 -9.49 -78.56
N PHE A 330 26.40 -8.92 -79.12
CA PHE A 330 26.40 -8.37 -80.48
C PHE A 330 27.42 -7.23 -80.64
N LEU A 331 27.45 -6.27 -79.69
CA LEU A 331 28.42 -5.18 -79.71
C LEU A 331 29.87 -5.70 -79.64
N VAL A 332 30.14 -6.72 -78.83
CA VAL A 332 31.47 -7.35 -78.77
C VAL A 332 31.86 -7.97 -80.12
N VAL A 333 30.95 -8.67 -80.79
CA VAL A 333 31.19 -9.23 -82.13
C VAL A 333 31.49 -8.12 -83.14
N VAL A 334 30.75 -7.01 -83.11
CA VAL A 334 31.00 -5.84 -83.98
C VAL A 334 32.38 -5.24 -83.71
N VAL A 335 32.77 -5.05 -82.44
CA VAL A 335 34.09 -4.54 -82.08
C VAL A 335 35.20 -5.47 -82.58
N ILE A 336 35.04 -6.79 -82.40
CA ILE A 336 35.98 -7.79 -82.91
C ILE A 336 36.08 -7.70 -84.44
N ALA A 337 34.96 -7.57 -85.15
CA ALA A 337 34.95 -7.43 -86.60
C ALA A 337 35.65 -6.14 -87.06
N VAL A 338 35.46 -5.01 -86.35
CA VAL A 338 36.17 -3.75 -86.60
C VAL A 338 37.66 -3.91 -86.34
N ILE A 339 38.06 -4.59 -85.27
CA ILE A 339 39.47 -4.88 -84.98
C ILE A 339 40.07 -5.73 -86.11
N PHE A 340 39.42 -6.81 -86.55
CA PHE A 340 39.91 -7.62 -87.67
C PHE A 340 39.96 -6.83 -89.00
N ALA A 341 38.97 -5.99 -89.28
CA ALA A 341 38.98 -5.13 -90.46
C ALA A 341 40.11 -4.09 -90.40
N SER A 342 40.37 -3.51 -89.22
CA SER A 342 41.47 -2.57 -89.00
C SER A 342 42.84 -3.24 -89.03
N GLN A 343 42.98 -4.49 -88.56
CA GLN A 343 44.20 -5.29 -88.70
C GLN A 343 44.52 -5.59 -90.17
N LYS A 344 43.50 -5.81 -91.01
CA LYS A 344 43.68 -5.96 -92.46
C LYS A 344 44.12 -4.65 -93.13
N LEU A 345 43.75 -3.51 -92.57
CA LEU A 345 44.15 -2.18 -93.04
C LEU A 345 45.54 -1.74 -92.53
N LEU A 346 46.04 -2.36 -91.45
CA LEU A 346 47.28 -1.96 -90.76
C LEU A 346 48.55 -2.74 -91.16
N LEU A 347 48.48 -3.67 -92.12
CA LEU A 347 49.67 -4.26 -92.77
C LEU A 347 50.40 -3.29 -93.73
N TYR A 348 49.99 -2.02 -93.81
CA TYR A 348 50.65 -0.98 -94.59
C TYR A 348 50.92 0.30 -93.77
N ARG A 349 51.63 0.20 -92.65
CA ARG A 349 52.52 1.30 -92.21
C ARG A 349 53.43 0.91 -91.05
N GLN A 350 54.72 1.11 -91.27
CA GLN A 350 55.78 1.02 -90.28
C GLN A 350 55.67 2.11 -89.19
N PRO A 351 56.29 1.89 -88.01
CA PRO A 351 56.13 2.69 -86.81
C PRO A 351 57.25 3.72 -86.61
N SER A 352 56.98 4.78 -85.85
CA SER A 352 58.03 5.62 -85.25
C SER A 352 57.59 6.20 -83.90
N HIS A 353 58.35 5.81 -82.88
CA HIS A 353 58.98 6.63 -81.84
C HIS A 353 58.20 7.62 -80.92
N THR A 354 58.35 7.32 -79.62
CA THR A 354 58.88 8.18 -78.53
C THR A 354 58.04 9.23 -77.79
N ALA A 355 58.18 9.10 -76.46
CA ALA A 355 58.50 10.12 -75.45
C ALA A 355 57.37 10.70 -74.57
N ASP A 356 57.62 10.55 -73.26
CA ASP A 356 57.49 11.53 -72.18
C ASP A 356 56.14 12.22 -71.95
N ARG A 357 55.61 12.19 -70.72
CA ARG A 357 56.08 13.03 -69.60
C ARG A 357 55.19 12.84 -68.35
N THR A 358 55.85 12.76 -67.22
CA THR A 358 55.38 13.04 -65.85
C THR A 358 54.78 14.43 -65.70
N VAL A 359 53.72 14.61 -64.88
CA VAL A 359 53.55 15.73 -63.93
C VAL A 359 52.65 15.30 -62.76
N SER A 360 53.05 15.76 -61.57
CA SER A 360 52.49 15.59 -60.24
C SER A 360 51.42 16.66 -59.91
N LEU A 361 50.87 16.55 -58.70
CA LEU A 361 50.33 17.62 -57.84
C LEU A 361 48.82 17.91 -57.82
N GLU A 362 48.40 18.09 -56.56
CA GLU A 362 47.27 18.89 -56.05
C GLU A 362 45.94 18.19 -55.73
N ALA A 363 45.81 17.85 -54.45
CA ALA A 363 44.56 18.03 -53.72
C ALA A 363 44.19 19.52 -53.67
N PRO A 364 42.88 19.83 -53.62
CA PRO A 364 42.40 20.43 -52.38
C PRO A 364 41.01 19.95 -51.95
N SER A 365 40.88 19.77 -50.63
CA SER A 365 39.77 20.24 -49.79
C SER A 365 38.42 20.50 -50.48
N MET A 366 37.45 19.60 -50.26
CA MET A 366 36.05 19.99 -50.15
C MET A 366 35.40 19.42 -48.88
N ARG A 367 35.04 20.38 -48.02
CA ARG A 367 34.10 20.28 -46.91
C ARG A 367 32.67 20.00 -47.40
N SER A 368 31.86 19.52 -46.45
CA SER A 368 30.39 19.45 -46.40
C SER A 368 29.82 18.08 -46.80
N GLY A 369 29.05 17.37 -45.98
CA GLY A 369 28.64 17.52 -44.59
C GLY A 369 27.80 16.28 -44.20
N PRO A 370 27.80 15.80 -42.95
CA PRO A 370 26.91 14.71 -42.56
C PRO A 370 25.68 15.28 -41.84
N ASN A 371 24.56 15.38 -42.57
CA ASN A 371 23.24 15.53 -41.98
C ASN A 371 22.48 14.21 -42.13
N GLN A 372 22.63 13.33 -41.16
CA GLN A 372 21.61 12.33 -40.82
C GLN A 372 21.81 11.92 -39.36
N ARG A 373 21.26 12.71 -38.44
CA ARG A 373 21.00 12.28 -37.07
C ARG A 373 19.62 11.63 -37.04
N VAL A 374 19.61 10.32 -37.17
CA VAL A 374 18.49 9.46 -36.76
C VAL A 374 19.07 8.50 -35.74
N GLY A 375 18.61 8.62 -34.49
CA GLY A 375 19.05 7.82 -33.36
C GLY A 375 19.12 8.66 -32.11
N GLY A 376 18.19 8.47 -31.18
CA GLY A 376 18.18 9.11 -29.87
C GLY A 376 19.51 8.85 -29.17
N GLN A 377 20.34 9.89 -29.09
CA GLN A 377 21.63 9.79 -28.44
C GLN A 377 21.38 9.81 -26.93
N GLU A 378 21.42 8.64 -26.31
CA GLU A 378 21.42 8.50 -24.85
C GLU A 378 22.59 9.33 -24.29
N VAL A 379 22.28 10.30 -23.44
CA VAL A 379 23.28 11.17 -22.84
C VAL A 379 24.11 10.31 -21.88
N SER A 380 25.41 10.18 -22.13
CA SER A 380 26.26 9.33 -21.29
C SER A 380 26.24 9.81 -19.83
N ARG A 381 26.33 8.89 -18.88
CA ARG A 381 26.38 9.19 -17.44
C ARG A 381 27.46 10.23 -17.08
N ALA A 382 28.64 10.13 -17.70
CA ALA A 382 29.73 11.08 -17.49
C ALA A 382 29.37 12.49 -17.97
N GLU A 383 28.65 12.59 -19.09
CA GLU A 383 28.17 13.86 -19.63
C GLU A 383 27.07 14.48 -18.75
N LEU A 384 26.12 13.68 -18.25
CA LEU A 384 25.12 14.14 -17.27
C LEU A 384 25.80 14.68 -16.00
N LEU A 385 26.74 13.92 -15.44
CA LEU A 385 27.46 14.31 -14.23
C LEU A 385 28.26 15.60 -14.46
N ALA A 386 28.96 15.73 -15.58
CA ALA A 386 29.70 16.95 -15.92
C ALA A 386 28.77 18.16 -16.07
N LYS A 387 27.65 18.00 -16.79
CA LYS A 387 26.68 19.09 -17.00
C LYS A 387 26.02 19.53 -15.71
N VAL A 388 25.55 18.61 -14.87
CA VAL A 388 24.90 18.97 -13.60
C VAL A 388 25.92 19.53 -12.59
N SER A 389 27.09 18.91 -12.47
CA SER A 389 28.14 19.38 -11.54
C SER A 389 28.75 20.72 -11.95
N SER A 390 28.66 21.10 -13.24
CA SER A 390 29.07 22.43 -13.70
C SER A 390 28.14 23.56 -13.23
N LYS A 391 26.91 23.24 -12.80
CA LYS A 391 25.97 24.22 -12.28
C LYS A 391 26.40 24.68 -10.90
N LYS A 392 26.32 25.99 -10.66
CA LYS A 392 26.57 26.56 -9.34
C LYS A 392 25.53 26.07 -8.33
N VAL A 393 25.98 25.54 -7.19
CA VAL A 393 25.11 25.18 -6.07
C VAL A 393 24.48 26.44 -5.48
N GLU A 394 23.15 26.53 -5.50
CA GLU A 394 22.39 27.65 -4.98
C GLU A 394 22.05 27.44 -3.48
N LYS A 395 21.86 28.53 -2.74
CA LYS A 395 21.38 28.48 -1.34
C LYS A 395 19.86 28.25 -1.36
N GLY A 396 19.42 27.08 -0.91
CA GLY A 396 18.02 26.67 -0.94
C GLY A 396 17.84 25.18 -0.63
N ILE A 397 16.62 24.69 -0.87
CA ILE A 397 16.22 23.29 -0.69
C ILE A 397 15.72 22.75 -2.04
N GLY A 398 16.38 21.72 -2.56
CA GLY A 398 15.89 20.94 -3.69
C GLY A 398 15.10 19.73 -3.20
N VAL A 399 13.87 19.55 -3.68
CA VAL A 399 13.03 18.39 -3.36
C VAL A 399 12.87 17.54 -4.61
N ILE A 400 13.33 16.29 -4.58
CA ILE A 400 13.29 15.39 -5.73
C ILE A 400 12.27 14.28 -5.49
N SER A 401 11.37 14.10 -6.45
CA SER A 401 10.37 13.03 -6.50
C SER A 401 10.52 12.24 -7.79
N PHE A 402 10.19 10.94 -7.77
CA PHE A 402 10.24 10.07 -8.96
C PHE A 402 8.86 9.72 -9.52
N HIS A 403 7.78 10.06 -8.80
CA HIS A 403 6.41 9.88 -9.26
C HIS A 403 5.60 11.16 -9.06
N SER A 404 4.82 11.52 -10.08
CA SER A 404 3.94 12.71 -10.04
C SER A 404 2.86 12.58 -8.98
N SER A 405 2.31 11.37 -8.79
CA SER A 405 1.23 11.08 -7.85
C SER A 405 1.61 11.25 -6.37
N THR A 406 2.90 11.29 -6.03
CA THR A 406 3.40 11.40 -4.65
C THR A 406 4.08 12.72 -4.35
N GLN A 407 4.23 13.59 -5.35
CA GLN A 407 4.89 14.88 -5.22
C GLN A 407 4.23 15.79 -4.17
N GLU A 408 2.90 15.85 -4.14
CA GLU A 408 2.17 16.64 -3.15
C GLU A 408 2.40 16.10 -1.73
N PHE A 409 2.43 14.77 -1.57
CA PHE A 409 2.74 14.13 -0.29
C PHE A 409 4.15 14.50 0.19
N HIS A 410 5.15 14.45 -0.69
CA HIS A 410 6.53 14.86 -0.38
C HIS A 410 6.63 16.33 0.05
N GLN A 411 5.90 17.22 -0.64
CA GLN A 411 5.83 18.63 -0.25
C GLN A 411 5.17 18.82 1.13
N ASN A 412 4.05 18.13 1.38
CA ASN A 412 3.34 18.20 2.65
C ASN A 412 4.18 17.70 3.83
N LEU A 413 5.01 16.66 3.61
CA LEU A 413 5.98 16.20 4.61
C LEU A 413 6.99 17.28 5.02
N LEU A 414 7.39 18.17 4.10
CA LEU A 414 8.35 19.23 4.39
C LEU A 414 7.69 20.53 4.85
N ARG A 415 6.40 20.75 4.56
CA ARG A 415 5.66 21.94 5.02
C ARG A 415 5.60 22.04 6.56
N VAL A 416 5.63 20.91 7.25
CA VAL A 416 5.60 20.87 8.72
C VAL A 416 6.96 21.17 9.36
N VAL A 417 8.05 21.17 8.58
CA VAL A 417 9.38 21.49 9.10
C VAL A 417 9.58 23.01 9.04
N PRO A 418 9.83 23.68 10.18
CA PRO A 418 10.10 25.11 10.19
C PRO A 418 11.30 25.45 9.30
N LYS A 419 11.16 26.49 8.47
CA LYS A 419 12.24 27.00 7.63
C LYS A 419 12.20 28.52 7.54
N PRO A 420 13.35 29.20 7.35
CA PRO A 420 13.38 30.64 7.11
C PRO A 420 12.56 31.00 5.86
N TYR A 421 11.74 32.05 5.93
CA TYR A 421 10.90 32.50 4.80
C TYR A 421 11.70 32.85 3.53
N SER A 422 12.95 33.29 3.71
CA SER A 422 13.86 33.65 2.63
C SER A 422 14.50 32.46 1.93
N LEU A 423 14.31 31.23 2.41
CA LEU A 423 14.97 30.04 1.87
C LEU A 423 14.11 29.40 0.76
N PRO A 424 14.53 29.50 -0.51
CA PRO A 424 13.76 28.94 -1.62
C PRO A 424 13.71 27.42 -1.50
N MET A 425 12.55 26.86 -1.81
CA MET A 425 12.33 25.42 -1.89
C MET A 425 11.70 25.10 -3.23
N GLN A 426 12.41 24.31 -4.04
CA GLN A 426 11.96 23.95 -5.38
C GLN A 426 11.79 22.44 -5.48
N THR A 427 10.63 22.02 -5.97
CA THR A 427 10.35 20.61 -6.23
C THR A 427 10.62 20.26 -7.69
N TYR A 428 11.20 19.08 -7.90
CA TYR A 428 11.53 18.50 -9.19
C TYR A 428 10.95 17.09 -9.28
N LEU A 429 10.39 16.77 -10.45
CA LEU A 429 9.97 15.42 -10.81
C LEU A 429 11.00 14.86 -11.80
N ILE A 430 11.55 13.69 -11.48
CA ILE A 430 12.55 12.99 -12.31
C ILE A 430 11.94 11.66 -12.75
N GLU A 431 11.44 11.62 -13.98
CA GLU A 431 10.91 10.40 -14.59
C GLU A 431 11.97 9.71 -15.44
N LYS A 432 12.88 10.50 -16.01
CA LYS A 432 13.98 10.01 -16.87
C LYS A 432 15.29 10.73 -16.53
N GLN A 433 16.41 10.14 -16.95
CA GLN A 433 17.74 10.67 -16.63
C GLN A 433 17.96 12.09 -17.20
N GLU A 434 17.34 12.43 -18.33
CA GLU A 434 17.45 13.75 -18.96
C GLU A 434 16.82 14.85 -18.11
N ASP A 435 15.86 14.52 -17.24
CA ASP A 435 15.22 15.50 -16.35
C ASP A 435 16.22 16.08 -15.32
N LEU A 436 17.31 15.36 -15.01
CA LEU A 436 18.38 15.86 -14.15
C LEU A 436 19.05 17.11 -14.72
N LEU A 437 19.07 17.27 -16.04
CA LEU A 437 19.58 18.48 -16.70
C LEU A 437 18.70 19.70 -16.44
N LYS A 438 17.46 19.54 -15.98
CA LYS A 438 16.55 20.65 -15.62
C LYS A 438 16.68 21.04 -14.15
N VAL A 439 17.26 20.17 -13.32
CA VAL A 439 17.37 20.40 -11.87
C VAL A 439 18.48 21.41 -11.57
N LYS A 440 18.19 22.36 -10.68
CA LYS A 440 19.22 23.22 -10.09
C LYS A 440 19.74 22.57 -8.79
N PRO A 441 21.06 22.42 -8.62
CA PRO A 441 21.60 21.90 -7.37
C PRO A 441 21.46 22.94 -6.26
N TYR A 442 20.92 22.51 -5.12
CA TYR A 442 20.76 23.32 -3.92
C TYR A 442 21.60 22.76 -2.77
N LYS A 443 22.07 23.64 -1.89
CA LYS A 443 22.90 23.25 -0.73
C LYS A 443 22.32 22.09 0.08
N VAL A 444 21.00 22.04 0.28
CA VAL A 444 20.31 20.84 0.79
C VAL A 444 19.43 20.25 -0.31
N THR A 445 19.56 18.95 -0.56
CA THR A 445 18.73 18.22 -1.52
C THR A 445 18.08 17.03 -0.83
N ILE A 446 16.76 16.92 -0.91
CA ILE A 446 15.97 15.85 -0.29
C ILE A 446 15.40 14.98 -1.40
N VAL A 447 15.86 13.73 -1.45
CA VAL A 447 15.47 12.73 -2.44
C VAL A 447 14.42 11.82 -1.82
N PHE A 448 13.18 11.93 -2.27
CA PHE A 448 12.09 11.09 -1.84
C PHE A 448 11.98 9.84 -2.70
N VAL A 449 11.90 8.68 -2.05
CA VAL A 449 11.70 7.38 -2.68
C VAL A 449 10.44 6.75 -2.12
N ASP A 450 9.45 6.50 -2.97
CA ASP A 450 8.21 5.86 -2.57
C ASP A 450 8.39 4.39 -2.18
N PHE A 451 7.52 3.92 -1.29
CA PHE A 451 7.41 2.50 -0.94
C PHE A 451 7.30 1.63 -2.19
N ASN A 452 8.04 0.52 -2.18
CA ASN A 452 7.92 -0.54 -3.17
C ASN A 452 8.02 -1.90 -2.49
N GLU A 453 7.38 -2.90 -3.09
CA GLU A 453 7.30 -4.26 -2.54
C GLU A 453 8.66 -4.93 -2.33
N ARG A 454 9.66 -4.48 -3.08
CA ARG A 454 11.03 -5.00 -3.01
C ARG A 454 11.87 -4.34 -1.90
N ASN A 455 11.37 -3.31 -1.22
CA ASN A 455 12.08 -2.52 -0.21
C ASN A 455 13.43 -1.95 -0.69
N ILE A 456 13.51 -1.60 -1.97
CA ILE A 456 14.71 -1.05 -2.61
C ILE A 456 14.62 0.47 -2.58
N ILE A 457 15.53 1.11 -1.85
CA ILE A 457 15.57 2.57 -1.73
C ILE A 457 16.37 3.17 -2.89
N LEU A 458 17.63 2.77 -3.05
CA LEU A 458 18.48 3.07 -4.20
C LEU A 458 18.89 1.76 -4.86
N GLU A 459 18.95 1.74 -6.18
CA GLU A 459 19.34 0.55 -6.92
C GLU A 459 20.84 0.25 -6.75
N ASN A 460 21.18 -1.02 -6.65
CA ASN A 460 22.51 -1.57 -6.66
C ASN A 460 22.90 -1.87 -8.12
N PRO A 461 24.06 -1.36 -8.61
CA PRO A 461 24.53 -1.61 -9.97
C PRO A 461 24.51 -3.08 -10.38
N ASP A 462 24.83 -3.95 -9.43
CA ASP A 462 25.20 -5.33 -9.72
C ASP A 462 23.98 -6.25 -9.77
N THR A 463 22.85 -5.82 -9.18
CA THR A 463 21.69 -6.69 -8.91
C THR A 463 20.36 -6.14 -9.41
N GLU A 464 20.22 -4.82 -9.59
CA GLU A 464 18.94 -4.21 -9.96
C GLU A 464 18.96 -3.50 -11.32
N VAL A 465 17.86 -3.66 -12.06
CA VAL A 465 17.63 -2.99 -13.35
C VAL A 465 17.03 -1.61 -13.12
N GLY A 466 17.65 -0.60 -13.75
CA GLY A 466 17.34 0.81 -13.57
C GLY A 466 18.22 1.45 -12.50
N ASP A 467 18.68 2.68 -12.72
CA ASP A 467 19.60 3.34 -11.79
C ASP A 467 19.27 4.81 -11.54
N CYS A 468 18.07 5.25 -11.92
CA CYS A 468 17.71 6.66 -11.88
C CYS A 468 17.79 7.23 -10.46
N ARG A 469 17.32 6.51 -9.43
CA ARG A 469 17.33 7.01 -8.03
C ARG A 469 18.76 7.07 -7.49
N ARG A 470 19.53 6.00 -7.70
CA ARG A 470 20.95 5.96 -7.36
C ARG A 470 21.72 7.10 -8.05
N LEU A 471 21.62 7.20 -9.37
CA LEU A 471 22.36 8.16 -10.20
C LEU A 471 22.03 9.61 -9.81
N THR A 472 20.74 9.89 -9.59
CA THR A 472 20.28 11.18 -9.06
C THR A 472 21.02 11.53 -7.78
N THR A 473 21.03 10.60 -6.82
CA THR A 473 21.68 10.79 -5.51
C THR A 473 23.19 11.02 -5.66
N GLU A 474 23.86 10.22 -6.50
CA GLU A 474 25.30 10.33 -6.78
C GLU A 474 25.70 11.68 -7.40
N ILE A 475 24.88 12.20 -8.32
CA ILE A 475 25.14 13.48 -8.99
C ILE A 475 25.06 14.63 -7.99
N PHE A 476 24.05 14.67 -7.12
CA PHE A 476 23.94 15.74 -6.12
C PHE A 476 25.02 15.65 -5.04
N LEU A 477 25.41 14.44 -4.64
CA LEU A 477 26.57 14.24 -3.77
C LEU A 477 27.88 14.73 -4.41
N SER A 478 28.10 14.41 -5.68
CA SER A 478 29.28 14.86 -6.44
C SER A 478 29.30 16.38 -6.63
N SER A 479 28.12 16.99 -6.69
CA SER A 479 27.93 18.45 -6.73
C SER A 479 28.10 19.12 -5.35
N LYS A 480 28.54 18.40 -4.31
CA LYS A 480 28.73 18.90 -2.94
C LYS A 480 27.44 19.40 -2.26
N CYS A 481 26.29 18.85 -2.63
CA CYS A 481 25.03 19.09 -1.91
C CYS A 481 24.96 18.23 -0.65
N ASP A 482 24.31 18.71 0.41
CA ASP A 482 23.92 17.92 1.57
C ASP A 482 22.65 17.13 1.23
N VAL A 483 22.80 15.82 0.98
CA VAL A 483 21.73 14.98 0.41
C VAL A 483 21.06 14.15 1.49
N PHE A 484 19.74 14.28 1.63
CA PHE A 484 18.89 13.40 2.43
C PHE A 484 18.16 12.42 1.52
N VAL A 485 18.05 11.16 1.92
CA VAL A 485 17.22 10.16 1.24
C VAL A 485 16.08 9.76 2.18
N VAL A 486 14.85 9.92 1.72
CA VAL A 486 13.64 9.67 2.52
C VAL A 486 12.80 8.58 1.86
N TYR A 487 12.70 7.43 2.50
CA TYR A 487 11.85 6.32 2.06
C TYR A 487 10.43 6.49 2.61
N CYS A 488 9.46 6.70 1.73
CA CYS A 488 8.11 7.13 2.06
C CYS A 488 7.10 5.98 2.07
N LYS A 489 5.99 6.18 2.81
CA LYS A 489 4.88 5.23 2.95
C LYS A 489 5.29 3.86 3.51
N ASP A 490 6.40 3.81 4.25
CA ASP A 490 6.83 2.60 4.96
C ASP A 490 6.01 2.43 6.24
N ARG A 491 5.11 1.44 6.26
CA ARG A 491 4.19 1.22 7.39
C ARG A 491 4.92 0.97 8.70
N ASP A 492 6.04 0.25 8.64
CA ASP A 492 6.87 -0.07 9.79
C ASP A 492 7.62 1.16 10.35
N SER A 493 7.58 2.29 9.65
CA SER A 493 8.13 3.57 10.09
C SER A 493 7.13 4.45 10.85
N GLN A 494 5.94 3.94 11.18
CA GLN A 494 4.95 4.71 11.95
C GLN A 494 5.42 5.02 13.38
N SER A 495 6.19 4.12 14.00
CA SER A 495 6.67 4.25 15.37
C SER A 495 8.12 3.76 15.49
N LEU A 496 9.05 4.55 14.95
CA LEU A 496 10.48 4.26 15.11
C LEU A 496 10.93 4.61 16.54
N PRO A 497 11.87 3.85 17.12
CA PRO A 497 12.53 4.22 18.37
C PRO A 497 13.18 5.61 18.31
N PRO A 498 13.35 6.32 19.45
CA PRO A 498 13.87 7.69 19.48
C PRO A 498 15.24 7.89 18.82
N ASN A 499 16.07 6.83 18.79
CA ASN A 499 17.42 6.86 18.23
C ASN A 499 17.50 6.31 16.80
N GLN A 500 16.36 5.98 16.18
CA GLN A 500 16.31 5.42 14.84
C GLN A 500 15.64 6.40 13.89
N LEU A 501 16.34 6.69 12.78
CA LEU A 501 15.84 7.59 11.75
C LEU A 501 15.17 6.83 10.60
N TYR A 502 15.39 5.53 10.51
CA TYR A 502 14.78 4.66 9.52
C TYR A 502 14.51 3.27 10.10
N ASN A 503 13.63 2.52 9.44
CA ASN A 503 13.26 1.16 9.77
C ASN A 503 14.43 0.20 9.51
N THR A 504 14.90 -0.49 10.55
CA THR A 504 16.06 -1.38 10.47
C THR A 504 15.84 -2.62 9.61
N LYS A 505 14.60 -2.95 9.24
CA LYS A 505 14.27 -4.01 8.29
C LYS A 505 14.64 -3.64 6.85
N LEU A 506 14.91 -2.36 6.56
CA LEU A 506 15.41 -1.90 5.27
C LEU A 506 16.89 -2.24 5.12
N HIS A 507 17.18 -3.52 4.85
CA HIS A 507 18.54 -4.05 4.74
C HIS A 507 19.38 -3.35 3.66
N SER A 508 18.71 -2.81 2.63
CA SER A 508 19.34 -2.01 1.57
C SER A 508 20.12 -0.81 2.10
N VAL A 509 19.74 -0.23 3.25
CA VAL A 509 20.49 0.88 3.86
C VAL A 509 21.91 0.48 4.27
N LYS A 510 22.10 -0.76 4.76
CA LYS A 510 23.42 -1.25 5.17
C LYS A 510 24.23 -1.80 4.01
N GLN A 511 23.56 -2.38 3.02
CA GLN A 511 24.19 -3.06 1.88
C GLN A 511 24.62 -2.08 0.79
N GLN A 512 23.82 -1.04 0.52
CA GLN A 512 24.09 -0.09 -0.55
C GLN A 512 25.12 0.95 -0.07
N PRO A 513 26.28 1.13 -0.74
CA PRO A 513 27.40 1.94 -0.23
C PRO A 513 27.05 3.40 0.08
N ILE A 514 26.21 4.03 -0.74
CA ILE A 514 25.80 5.43 -0.61
C ILE A 514 24.85 5.59 0.58
N LEU A 515 23.84 4.72 0.70
CA LEU A 515 22.92 4.72 1.85
C LEU A 515 23.66 4.40 3.15
N SER A 516 24.64 3.50 3.10
CA SER A 516 25.47 3.16 4.27
C SER A 516 26.31 4.37 4.70
N LYS A 517 26.84 5.16 3.76
CA LYS A 517 27.51 6.42 4.06
C LYS A 517 26.55 7.47 4.61
N LEU A 518 25.44 7.73 3.93
CA LEU A 518 24.44 8.71 4.32
C LEU A 518 23.80 8.40 5.68
N SER A 519 23.58 7.11 6.00
CA SER A 519 23.00 6.71 7.28
C SER A 519 23.94 7.01 8.45
N LYS A 520 25.26 6.87 8.28
CA LYS A 520 26.26 7.28 9.28
C LYS A 520 26.26 8.80 9.51
N GLU A 521 25.85 9.57 8.51
CA GLU A 521 25.72 11.03 8.57
C GLU A 521 24.31 11.48 9.02
N ASN A 522 23.45 10.55 9.46
CA ASN A 522 22.05 10.82 9.83
C ASN A 522 21.23 11.45 8.69
N ARG A 523 21.46 11.01 7.45
CA ARG A 523 20.84 11.52 6.21
C ARG A 523 19.86 10.56 5.54
N VAL A 524 19.58 9.40 6.16
CA VAL A 524 18.61 8.42 5.64
C VAL A 524 17.43 8.31 6.57
N PHE A 525 16.23 8.60 6.06
CA PHE A 525 14.98 8.51 6.79
C PHE A 525 14.05 7.47 6.18
N SER A 526 13.17 6.90 7.01
CA SER A 526 11.95 6.27 6.51
C SER A 526 10.73 6.80 7.27
N VAL A 527 9.62 6.98 6.55
CA VAL A 527 8.41 7.65 7.04
C VAL A 527 7.17 6.94 6.53
N ASN A 528 6.13 6.88 7.35
CA ASN A 528 4.80 6.40 6.92
C ASN A 528 3.95 7.56 6.38
N LYS A 529 3.40 8.38 7.29
CA LYS A 529 2.49 9.50 6.97
C LYS A 529 3.07 10.88 7.26
N ALA A 530 3.93 10.98 8.28
CA ALA A 530 4.53 12.23 8.75
C ALA A 530 5.98 11.98 9.18
N LEU A 531 6.78 13.04 9.21
CA LEU A 531 8.11 13.00 9.84
C LEU A 531 7.94 12.83 11.35
N LEU A 532 8.78 11.99 11.94
CA LEU A 532 8.90 11.91 13.39
C LEU A 532 9.61 13.17 13.93
N PRO A 533 9.35 13.58 15.19
CA PRO A 533 9.93 14.80 15.76
C PRO A 533 11.45 14.90 15.61
N GLN A 534 12.17 13.79 15.85
CA GLN A 534 13.63 13.73 15.68
C GLN A 534 14.11 13.96 14.23
N GLN A 535 13.37 13.45 13.23
CA GLN A 535 13.68 13.64 11.81
C GLN A 535 13.41 15.09 11.40
N ALA A 536 12.29 15.66 11.84
CA ALA A 536 11.92 17.04 11.58
C ALA A 536 12.95 18.02 12.20
N GLN A 537 13.39 17.76 13.44
CA GLN A 537 14.39 18.57 14.11
C GLN A 537 15.75 18.55 13.40
N LEU A 538 16.18 17.39 12.88
CA LEU A 538 17.41 17.29 12.09
C LEU A 538 17.34 18.13 10.81
N LEU A 539 16.22 18.06 10.08
CA LEU A 539 16.01 18.89 8.88
C LEU A 539 15.96 20.38 9.22
N GLU A 540 15.25 20.76 10.28
CA GLU A 540 15.17 22.14 10.73
C GLU A 540 16.56 22.72 11.05
N ASN A 541 17.39 21.97 11.77
CA ASN A 541 18.77 22.37 12.08
C ASN A 541 19.59 22.56 10.80
N CYS A 542 19.46 21.68 9.81
CA CYS A 542 20.09 21.84 8.52
C CYS A 542 19.59 23.09 7.77
N PHE A 543 18.28 23.35 7.77
CA PHE A 543 17.71 24.51 7.10
C PHE A 543 18.14 25.84 7.73
N LYS A 544 18.38 25.87 9.05
CA LYS A 544 18.90 27.05 9.77
C LYS A 544 20.35 27.38 9.43
N LEU A 545 21.15 26.39 9.01
CA LEU A 545 22.57 26.56 8.66
C LEU A 545 22.79 27.04 7.21
N LEU A 546 21.73 27.07 6.39
CA LEU A 546 21.78 27.51 4.99
C LEU A 546 21.90 29.01 4.89
#